data_AF-A0A7C3YQS1-F1
#
_entry.id   AF-A0A7C3YQS1-F1
#
_cell.length_a   1.000
_cell.length_b   1.000
_cell.length_c   1.000
_cell.angle_alpha   90.00
_cell.angle_beta   90.00
_cell.angle_gamma   90.00
#
_symmetry.space_group_name_H-M   'P 1'
#
loop_
_entity.id
_entity.type
_entity.pdbx_description
1 polymer ?
#
loop_
_entity_poly.entity_id
_entity_poly.type
_entity_poly.pdbx_seq_one_letter_code
_entity_poly.pdbx_strand_id
1 'polypeptide(L)' 'MNIKESIERSIPHLLKLQKEDGHFEGELSSNTFPTCAYVLTQLDLGQPIDEKIIGWFEKNQNEFGYWGLDSAIGSDN' A
#
# COMPACT_ATOMS: atom_id res chain seq x y z
N MET A 1 4.19 -5.67 30.89
CA MET A 1 4.09 -6.63 29.78
C MET A 1 5.50 -7.01 29.36
N ASN A 2 5.90 -8.26 29.55
CA ASN A 2 7.19 -8.77 29.09
C ASN A 2 7.07 -9.37 27.67
N ILE A 3 8.21 -9.67 27.04
CA ILE A 3 8.24 -10.22 25.66
C ILE A 3 7.40 -11.51 25.54
N LYS A 4 7.44 -12.37 26.55
CA LYS A 4 6.71 -13.64 26.55
C LYS A 4 5.19 -13.40 26.55
N GLU A 5 4.70 -12.53 27.41
CA GLU A 5 3.30 -12.12 27.47
C GLU A 5 2.83 -11.45 26.16
N SER A 6 3.71 -10.67 25.50
CA SER A 6 3.41 -10.09 24.18
C SER A 6 3.27 -11.18 23.11
N ILE A 7 4.17 -12.16 23.07
CA ILE A 7 4.11 -13.27 22.11
C ILE A 7 2.85 -14.10 22.34
N GLU A 8 2.56 -14.49 23.58
CA GLU A 8 1.38 -15.29 23.94
C GLU A 8 0.07 -14.60 23.52
N ARG A 9 0.00 -13.26 23.58
CA ARG A 9 -1.15 -12.48 23.11
C ARG A 9 -1.22 -12.31 21.60
N SER A 10 -0.08 -12.18 20.93
CA SER A 10 -0.03 -11.97 19.47
C SER A 10 -0.38 -13.23 18.67
N ILE A 11 -0.06 -14.42 19.17
CA ILE A 11 -0.35 -15.70 18.50
C ILE A 11 -1.84 -15.84 18.14
N PRO A 12 -2.80 -15.76 19.09
CA PRO A 12 -4.22 -15.92 18.75
C PRO A 12 -4.75 -14.77 17.90
N HIS A 13 -4.11 -13.59 17.92
CA HIS A 13 -4.48 -12.50 17.02
C HIS A 13 -4.02 -12.79 15.59
N LEU A 14 -2.77 -13.22 15.41
CA LEU A 14 -2.22 -13.58 14.11
C LEU A 14 -3.03 -14.74 13.50
N LEU A 15 -3.33 -15.80 14.26
CA LEU A 15 -4.14 -16.93 13.78
C LEU A 15 -5.55 -16.51 13.30
N LYS A 16 -6.11 -15.39 13.77
CA LYS A 16 -7.39 -14.85 13.25
C LYS A 16 -7.26 -14.16 11.89
N LEU A 17 -6.05 -13.74 11.50
CA LEU A 17 -5.77 -13.11 10.21
C LEU A 17 -5.43 -14.15 9.13
N GLN A 18 -5.18 -15.40 9.52
CA GLN A 18 -4.89 -16.48 8.60
C GLN A 18 -6.12 -16.84 7.76
N LYS A 19 -5.94 -17.04 6.45
CA LYS A 19 -6.98 -17.50 5.53
C LYS A 19 -7.16 -19.01 5.62
N GLU A 20 -8.24 -19.53 5.02
CA GLU A 20 -8.65 -20.94 5.15
C GLU A 20 -7.59 -21.95 4.66
N ASP A 21 -6.80 -21.59 3.67
CA ASP A 21 -5.69 -22.37 3.11
C ASP A 21 -4.34 -22.16 3.84
N GLY A 22 -4.34 -21.32 4.88
CA GLY A 22 -3.19 -21.09 5.74
C GLY A 22 -2.31 -19.88 5.39
N HIS A 23 -2.58 -19.14 4.32
CA HIS A 23 -1.79 -17.94 3.99
C HIS A 23 -2.24 -16.69 4.77
N PHE A 24 -1.45 -15.64 4.66
CA PHE A 24 -1.74 -14.31 5.22
C PHE A 24 -1.76 -13.27 4.11
N GLU A 25 -2.70 -12.34 4.19
CA GLU A 25 -2.80 -11.19 3.28
C GLU A 25 -2.74 -9.90 4.09
N GLY A 26 -2.10 -8.89 3.53
CA GLY A 26 -2.05 -7.55 4.07
C GLY A 26 -1.94 -6.54 2.94
N GLU A 27 -2.23 -5.28 3.26
CA GLU A 27 -2.00 -4.19 2.32
C GLU A 27 -0.49 -3.99 2.15
N LEU A 28 -0.01 -4.16 0.92
CA LEU A 28 1.35 -3.82 0.54
C LEU A 28 1.33 -2.46 -0.14
N SER A 29 1.79 -1.43 0.57
CA SER A 29 1.98 -0.10 0.01
C SER A 29 3.44 0.16 -0.31
N SER A 30 3.67 1.04 -1.29
CA SER A 30 4.99 1.53 -1.70
C SER A 30 4.84 3.01 -2.10
N ASN A 31 5.80 3.54 -2.84
CA ASN A 31 5.67 4.83 -3.50
C ASN A 31 4.69 4.76 -4.68
N THR A 32 4.50 5.89 -5.35
CA THR A 32 3.53 6.03 -6.44
C THR A 32 4.00 5.47 -7.79
N PHE A 33 5.28 5.12 -7.94
CA PHE A 33 5.86 4.72 -9.23
C PHE A 33 5.22 3.46 -9.84
N PRO A 34 5.00 2.35 -9.10
CA PRO A 34 4.33 1.18 -9.67
C PRO A 34 2.94 1.51 -10.20
N THR A 35 2.17 2.33 -9.47
CA THR A 35 0.84 2.79 -9.87
C THR A 35 0.92 3.70 -11.11
N CYS A 36 1.91 4.60 -11.18
CA CYS A 36 2.15 5.43 -12.37
C CYS A 36 2.45 4.58 -13.60
N ALA A 37 3.37 3.62 -13.47
CA ALA A 37 3.75 2.72 -14.55
C ALA A 37 2.56 1.90 -15.06
N TYR A 38 1.69 1.45 -14.15
CA TYR A 38 0.45 0.77 -14.51
C TYR A 38 -0.48 1.68 -15.35
N VAL A 39 -0.73 2.91 -14.91
CA VAL A 39 -1.55 3.87 -15.68
C VAL A 39 -0.97 4.16 -17.06
N LEU A 40 0.35 4.39 -17.15
CA LEU A 40 1.02 4.61 -18.44
C LEU A 40 0.87 3.39 -19.37
N THR A 41 0.94 2.18 -18.82
CA THR A 41 0.73 0.93 -19.59
C THR A 41 -0.72 0.84 -20.07
N GLN A 42 -1.70 1.20 -19.23
CA GLN A 42 -3.11 1.22 -19.64
C GLN A 42 -3.35 2.20 -20.78
N LEU A 43 -2.76 3.39 -20.71
CA LEU A 43 -2.84 4.40 -21.78
C LEU A 43 -2.28 3.88 -23.11
N ASP A 44 -1.09 3.26 -23.07
CA ASP A 44 -0.45 2.67 -24.25
C ASP A 44 -1.32 1.58 -24.90
N LEU A 45 -2.00 0.78 -24.06
CA LEU A 45 -2.92 -0.27 -24.50
C LEU A 45 -4.32 0.24 -24.88
N GLY A 46 -4.60 1.55 -24.77
CA GLY A 46 -5.93 2.12 -25.03
C GLY A 46 -7.00 1.67 -24.03
N GLN A 47 -6.60 1.28 -22.82
CA GLN A 47 -7.51 0.87 -21.75
C GLN A 47 -8.04 2.07 -20.96
N PRO A 48 -9.28 2.03 -20.46
CA PRO A 48 -9.78 3.06 -19.57
C PRO A 48 -9.01 3.06 -18.25
N ILE A 49 -8.72 4.25 -17.74
CA ILE A 49 -8.13 4.44 -16.41
C ILE A 49 -9.25 4.45 -15.37
N ASP A 50 -9.09 3.71 -14.28
CA ASP A 50 -10.03 3.72 -13.15
C ASP A 50 -9.90 5.05 -12.38
N GLU A 51 -11.01 5.76 -12.18
CA GLU A 51 -11.07 7.01 -11.42
C GLU A 51 -10.55 6.85 -9.98
N LYS A 52 -10.63 5.65 -9.40
CA LYS A 52 -10.05 5.37 -8.08
C LYS A 52 -8.55 5.55 -8.05
N ILE A 53 -7.86 5.29 -9.17
CA ILE A 53 -6.41 5.49 -9.28
C ILE A 53 -6.11 6.99 -9.24
N ILE A 54 -6.92 7.81 -9.92
CA ILE A 54 -6.80 9.28 -9.90
C ILE A 54 -6.98 9.80 -8.47
N GLY A 55 -8.06 9.39 -7.80
CA GLY A 55 -8.30 9.79 -6.41
C GLY A 55 -7.22 9.32 -5.43
N TRP A 56 -6.57 8.18 -5.72
CA TRP A 56 -5.42 7.73 -4.94
C TRP A 56 -4.21 8.64 -5.14
N PHE A 57 -3.90 9.07 -6.37
CA PHE A 57 -2.81 10.02 -6.62
C PHE A 57 -3.01 11.35 -5.89
N GLU A 58 -4.22 11.90 -5.97
CA GLU A 58 -4.57 13.15 -5.28
C GLU A 58 -4.40 13.03 -3.76
N LYS A 59 -4.85 11.91 -3.18
CA LYS A 59 -4.73 11.65 -1.74
C LYS A 59 -3.27 11.50 -1.28
N ASN A 60 -2.40 10.99 -2.14
CA ASN A 60 -0.99 10.74 -1.81
C ASN A 60 -0.05 11.89 -2.22
N GLN A 61 -0.59 12.97 -2.77
CA GLN A 61 0.16 14.17 -3.07
C GLN A 61 0.36 14.99 -1.79
N ASN A 62 1.57 15.48 -1.55
CA ASN A 62 1.85 16.35 -0.41
C ASN A 62 1.40 17.81 -0.67
N GLU A 63 1.51 18.67 0.35
CA GLU A 63 1.11 20.08 0.27
C GLU A 63 1.87 20.91 -0.79
N PHE A 64 3.03 20.44 -1.23
CA PHE A 64 3.86 21.08 -2.26
C PHE A 64 3.61 20.53 -3.67
N GLY A 65 2.73 19.53 -3.81
CA GLY A 65 2.41 18.92 -5.10
C GLY A 65 3.28 17.72 -5.49
N TYR A 66 4.12 17.21 -4.60
CA TYR A 66 5.04 16.09 -4.86
C TYR A 66 4.54 14.75 -4.31
N TRP A 67 5.18 13.67 -4.76
CA TRP A 67 5.00 12.30 -4.25
C TRP A 67 6.35 11.75 -3.80
N GLY A 68 6.35 11.03 -2.67
CA GLY A 68 7.57 10.48 -2.08
C GLY A 68 8.10 9.22 -2.76
N LEU A 69 9.41 8.96 -2.60
CA LEU A 69 10.05 7.73 -3.07
C LEU A 69 9.88 6.53 -2.13
N ASP A 70 9.33 6.73 -0.95
CA ASP A 70 9.02 5.66 -0.01
C ASP A 70 7.58 5.76 0.51
N SER A 71 7.16 4.70 1.21
CA SER A 71 5.88 4.66 1.92
C SER A 71 5.90 5.51 3.20
N ALA A 72 7.00 6.17 3.54
CA ALA A 72 7.19 6.89 4.79
C ALA A 72 6.80 8.37 4.70
N ILE A 73 6.09 8.79 3.65
CA ILE A 73 5.65 10.18 3.48
C ILE A 73 6.86 11.13 3.35
N GLY A 74 8.02 10.63 2.92
CA GLY A 74 9.17 11.48 2.62
C GLY A 74 8.93 12.23 1.30
N SER A 75 9.05 13.56 1.29
CA SER A 75 9.04 14.32 0.03
C SER A 75 10.44 14.36 -0.56
N ASP A 76 10.58 14.00 -1.82
CA ASP A 76 11.77 14.36 -2.58
C ASP A 76 11.73 15.86 -2.89
N ASN A 77 12.75 16.58 -2.40
CA ASN A 77 13.11 17.92 -2.87
C ASN A 77 14.47 17.85 -3.56
#